data_AF-A0A1Q7SGG1-F1
#
_entry.id   AF-A0A1Q7SGG1-F1
#
_cell.length_a   1.000
_cell.length_b   1.000
_cell.length_c   1.000
_cell.angle_alpha   90.00
_cell.angle_beta   90.00
_cell.angle_gamma   90.00
#
_symmetry.space_group_name_H-M   'P 1'
#
loop_
_entity.id
_entity.type
_entity.pdbx_description
1 polymer ?
#
loop_
_entity_poly.entity_id
_entity_poly.type
_entity_poly.pdbx_seq_one_letter_code
_entity_poly.pdbx_strand_id
1 'polypeptide(L)'
;MPVEEKWKANQEKVAYMKQFPGLTLSWNEIQGKTVEAVAPLPAKAGAAVLVFSDGSFAVAPAMAPEPWELGEGLTAARRELEPKHREAYATYDRLVRQDKEALRAARLEKILGAIQNNLEQIPELKDRLRRLVDGWK
;
A
#
# COMPACT_ATOMS: atom_id res chain seq x y z
N MET A 1 -2.29 39.43 27.78
CA MET A 1 -2.08 39.83 26.36
C MET A 1 -2.99 38.95 25.51
N PRO A 2 -3.95 39.50 24.75
CA PRO A 2 -5.02 38.71 24.12
C PRO A 2 -4.54 37.59 23.19
N VAL A 3 -3.37 37.77 22.57
CA VAL A 3 -2.76 36.78 21.68
C VAL A 3 -2.23 35.56 22.44
N GLU A 4 -1.59 35.77 23.59
CA GLU A 4 -1.07 34.69 24.44
C GLU A 4 -2.20 33.88 25.08
N GLU A 5 -3.24 34.56 25.55
CA GLU A 5 -4.43 33.92 26.12
C GLU A 5 -5.14 33.06 25.08
N LYS A 6 -5.30 33.56 23.84
CA LYS A 6 -5.85 32.79 22.71
C LYS A 6 -4.99 31.57 22.38
N TRP A 7 -3.67 31.72 22.39
CA TRP A 7 -2.75 30.62 22.11
C TRP A 7 -2.83 29.53 23.17
N LYS A 8 -2.80 29.91 24.45
CA LYS A 8 -2.95 28.99 25.58
C LYS A 8 -4.29 28.24 25.55
N ALA A 9 -5.39 28.97 25.34
CA ALA A 9 -6.72 28.36 25.22
C ALA A 9 -6.80 27.36 24.06
N ASN A 10 -6.16 27.66 22.92
CA ASN A 10 -6.10 26.71 21.81
C ASN A 10 -5.27 25.46 22.14
N GLN A 11 -4.16 25.60 22.86
CA GLN A 11 -3.36 24.46 23.31
C GLN A 11 -4.12 23.55 24.27
N GLU A 12 -4.79 24.11 25.27
CA GLU A 12 -5.60 23.36 26.23
C GLU A 12 -6.72 22.60 25.51
N LYS A 13 -7.42 23.25 24.57
CA LYS A 13 -8.43 22.62 23.72
C LYS A 13 -7.85 21.45 22.91
N VAL A 14 -6.69 21.64 22.26
CA VAL A 14 -6.04 20.58 21.47
C VAL A 14 -5.57 19.43 22.35
N ALA A 15 -5.04 19.70 23.54
CA ALA A 15 -4.63 18.67 24.49
C ALA A 15 -5.83 17.83 24.94
N TYR A 16 -6.95 18.47 25.29
CA TYR A 16 -8.18 17.77 25.65
C TYR A 16 -8.73 16.91 24.49
N MET A 17 -8.77 17.45 23.26
CA MET A 17 -9.21 16.68 22.10
C MET A 17 -8.37 15.41 21.86
N LYS A 18 -7.05 15.47 22.10
CA LYS A 18 -6.15 14.30 21.97
C LYS A 18 -6.37 13.24 23.05
N GLN A 19 -7.04 13.58 24.14
CA GLN A 19 -7.34 12.69 25.27
C GLN A 19 -8.84 12.44 25.39
N PHE A 20 -9.62 12.78 24.36
CA PHE A 20 -11.07 12.72 24.44
C PHE A 20 -11.53 11.27 24.74
N PRO A 21 -12.43 11.04 25.71
CA PRO A 21 -12.88 9.69 26.05
C PRO A 21 -13.41 8.93 24.84
N GLY A 22 -12.90 7.72 24.62
CA GLY A 22 -13.26 6.88 23.48
C GLY A 22 -12.46 7.15 22.19
N LEU A 23 -11.61 8.19 22.14
CA LEU A 23 -10.72 8.38 21.00
C LEU A 23 -9.71 7.24 20.91
N THR A 24 -9.69 6.58 19.75
CA THR A 24 -8.75 5.50 19.42
C THR A 24 -7.79 6.00 18.35
N LEU A 25 -6.48 5.87 18.60
CA LEU A 25 -5.43 6.35 17.69
C LEU A 25 -4.64 5.22 17.02
N SER A 26 -4.97 3.96 17.31
CA SER A 26 -4.32 2.78 16.76
C SER A 26 -5.32 1.86 16.07
N TRP A 27 -4.95 1.36 14.89
CA TRP A 27 -5.78 0.37 14.16
C TRP A 27 -5.95 -0.95 14.92
N ASN A 28 -4.99 -1.32 15.76
CA ASN A 28 -5.07 -2.56 16.55
C ASN A 28 -6.16 -2.48 17.64
N GLU A 29 -6.41 -1.28 18.16
CA GLU A 29 -7.41 -1.04 19.20
C GLU A 29 -8.84 -1.08 18.66
N ILE A 30 -9.03 -0.98 17.34
CA ILE A 30 -10.35 -1.06 16.71
C ILE A 30 -10.73 -2.48 16.26
N GLN A 31 -9.81 -3.45 16.37
CA GLN A 31 -10.06 -4.81 15.89
C GLN A 31 -11.26 -5.43 16.62
N GLY A 32 -12.20 -5.98 15.86
CA GLY A 32 -13.41 -6.62 16.40
C GLY A 32 -14.52 -5.63 16.80
N LYS A 33 -14.29 -4.32 16.74
CA LYS A 33 -15.33 -3.33 17.00
C LYS A 33 -16.30 -3.25 15.82
N THR A 34 -17.57 -3.04 16.13
CA THR A 34 -18.62 -2.82 15.14
C THR A 34 -18.74 -1.33 14.84
N VAL A 35 -18.60 -0.94 13.58
CA VAL A 35 -18.87 0.42 13.13
C VAL A 35 -20.39 0.65 13.19
N GLU A 36 -20.81 1.61 13.99
CA GLU A 36 -22.21 2.02 14.16
C GLU A 36 -22.56 3.18 13.23
N ALA A 37 -21.64 4.16 13.07
CA ALA A 37 -21.85 5.29 12.17
C ALA A 37 -20.54 5.73 11.51
N VAL A 38 -20.67 6.32 10.32
CA VAL A 38 -19.56 6.94 9.57
C VAL A 38 -19.94 8.40 9.29
N ALA A 39 -19.21 9.34 9.86
CA ALA A 39 -19.46 10.78 9.69
C ALA A 39 -18.34 11.42 8.84
N PRO A 40 -18.64 12.02 7.68
CA PRO A 40 -17.61 12.65 6.85
C PRO A 40 -17.03 13.90 7.54
N LEU A 41 -15.72 14.15 7.39
CA LEU A 41 -15.11 15.40 7.84
C LEU A 41 -15.35 16.51 6.80
N PRO A 42 -16.13 17.56 7.12
CA PRO A 42 -16.46 18.60 6.14
C PRO A 42 -15.23 19.35 5.61
N ALA A 43 -14.21 19.50 6.46
CA ALA A 43 -12.97 20.21 6.12
C ALA A 43 -11.94 19.35 5.37
N LYS A 44 -12.14 18.03 5.27
CA LYS A 44 -11.19 17.11 4.62
C LYS A 44 -11.94 16.05 3.82
N ALA A 45 -12.07 16.29 2.51
CA ALA A 45 -12.75 15.38 1.60
C ALA A 45 -12.21 13.95 1.71
N GLY A 46 -13.13 12.99 1.73
CA GLY A 46 -12.85 11.56 1.84
C GLY A 46 -12.49 11.06 3.24
N ALA A 47 -12.03 11.93 4.16
CA ALA A 47 -11.79 11.53 5.55
C ALA A 47 -13.11 11.40 6.32
N ALA A 48 -13.15 10.48 7.28
CA ALA A 48 -14.35 10.19 8.06
C ALA A 48 -14.02 9.93 9.54
N VAL A 49 -15.00 10.13 10.41
CA VAL A 49 -15.01 9.60 11.77
C VAL A 49 -15.76 8.28 11.74
N LEU A 50 -15.12 7.21 12.21
CA LEU A 50 -15.74 5.93 12.48
C LEU A 50 -16.21 5.95 13.94
N VAL A 51 -17.51 5.84 14.17
CA VAL A 51 -18.09 5.68 15.51
C VAL A 51 -18.40 4.21 15.72
N PHE A 52 -17.92 3.64 16.82
CA PHE A 52 -18.13 2.25 17.18
C PHE A 52 -19.24 2.09 18.22
N SER A 53 -19.88 0.92 18.23
CA SER A 53 -21.02 0.62 19.11
C SER A 53 -20.71 0.65 20.61
N ASP A 54 -19.44 0.65 20.99
CA ASP A 54 -18.98 0.78 22.38
C ASP A 54 -18.79 2.25 22.83
N GLY A 55 -19.16 3.20 21.96
CA GLY A 55 -18.98 4.65 22.19
C GLY A 55 -17.57 5.17 21.91
N SER A 56 -16.65 4.31 21.47
CA SER A 56 -15.34 4.74 20.99
C SER A 56 -15.40 5.22 19.53
N PHE A 57 -14.38 5.95 19.09
CA PHE A 57 -14.29 6.41 17.70
C PHE A 57 -12.84 6.59 17.24
N ALA A 58 -12.65 6.60 15.92
CA ALA A 58 -11.37 6.88 15.28
C ALA A 58 -11.56 7.82 14.07
N VAL A 59 -10.56 8.64 13.77
CA VAL A 59 -10.53 9.45 12.55
C VAL A 59 -9.79 8.67 11.46
N ALA A 60 -10.54 8.21 10.46
CA ALA A 60 -10.00 7.49 9.31
C ALA A 60 -9.52 8.46 8.21
N PRO A 61 -8.39 8.18 7.56
CA PRO A 61 -7.93 8.96 6.41
C PRO A 61 -8.85 8.78 5.20
N ALA A 62 -8.65 9.61 4.18
CA ALA A 62 -9.39 9.49 2.93
C ALA A 62 -9.02 8.20 2.19
N MET A 63 -10.03 7.48 1.69
CA MET A 63 -9.83 6.26 0.89
C MET A 63 -9.55 6.64 -0.57
N ALA A 64 -8.28 6.77 -0.92
CA ALA A 64 -7.80 6.92 -2.29
C ALA A 64 -6.48 6.15 -2.48
N PRO A 65 -6.51 4.81 -2.36
CA PRO A 65 -5.29 4.01 -2.38
C PRO A 65 -4.62 4.01 -3.75
N GLU A 66 -3.29 4.09 -3.76
CA GLU A 66 -2.46 3.90 -4.95
C GLU A 66 -2.40 2.42 -5.33
N PRO A 67 -2.06 2.08 -6.60
CA PRO A 67 -2.04 0.69 -7.05
C PRO A 67 -1.16 -0.25 -6.22
N TRP A 68 -0.03 0.24 -5.69
CA TRP A 68 0.83 -0.58 -4.83
C TRP A 68 0.20 -0.85 -3.46
N GLU A 69 -0.54 0.12 -2.90
CA GLU A 69 -1.28 -0.03 -1.63
C GLU A 69 -2.42 -1.05 -1.78
N LEU A 70 -3.06 -1.11 -2.96
CA LEU A 70 -4.07 -2.14 -3.25
C LEU A 70 -3.47 -3.55 -3.22
N GLY A 71 -2.31 -3.75 -3.85
CA GLY A 71 -1.63 -5.05 -3.86
C GLY A 71 -1.13 -5.46 -2.47
N GLU A 72 -0.54 -4.52 -1.73
CA GLU A 72 -0.12 -4.75 -0.35
C GLU A 72 -1.31 -5.07 0.55
N GLY A 73 -2.41 -4.30 0.44
CA GLY A 73 -3.64 -4.53 1.20
C GLY A 73 -4.27 -5.89 0.96
N LEU A 74 -4.38 -6.31 -0.31
CA LEU A 74 -4.88 -7.65 -0.66
C LEU A 74 -4.00 -8.76 -0.11
N THR A 75 -2.69 -8.54 -0.04
CA THR A 75 -1.74 -9.50 0.54
C THR A 75 -1.85 -9.55 2.07
N ALA A 76 -1.86 -8.40 2.73
CA ALA A 76 -1.92 -8.28 4.18
C ALA A 76 -3.23 -8.83 4.77
N ALA A 77 -4.36 -8.59 4.09
CA ALA A 77 -5.68 -9.03 4.54
C ALA A 77 -6.08 -10.42 4.03
N ARG A 78 -5.20 -11.11 3.28
CA ARG A 78 -5.51 -12.39 2.60
C ARG A 78 -6.08 -13.45 3.53
N ARG A 79 -5.52 -13.62 4.72
CA ARG A 79 -5.99 -14.61 5.71
C ARG A 79 -7.48 -14.44 6.04
N GLU A 80 -7.96 -13.20 6.10
CA GLU A 80 -9.33 -12.88 6.48
C GLU A 80 -10.28 -12.79 5.27
N LEU A 81 -9.75 -12.42 4.10
CA LEU A 81 -10.54 -12.17 2.88
C LEU A 81 -10.64 -13.38 1.96
N GLU A 82 -9.56 -14.15 1.78
CA GLU A 82 -9.51 -15.28 0.85
C GLU A 82 -10.56 -16.36 1.14
N PRO A 83 -10.84 -16.74 2.41
CA PRO A 83 -11.91 -17.69 2.70
C PRO A 83 -13.28 -17.25 2.16
N LYS A 84 -13.53 -15.94 2.05
CA LYS A 84 -14.78 -15.33 1.57
C LYS A 84 -14.76 -15.02 0.07
N HIS A 85 -13.57 -14.88 -0.52
CA HIS A 85 -13.37 -14.41 -1.90
C HIS A 85 -12.37 -15.27 -2.70
N ARG A 86 -12.46 -16.60 -2.56
CA ARG A 86 -11.48 -17.54 -3.15
C ARG A 86 -11.27 -17.36 -4.65
N GLU A 87 -12.35 -17.22 -5.42
CA GLU A 87 -12.27 -17.06 -6.88
C GLU A 87 -11.60 -15.73 -7.28
N ALA A 88 -11.82 -14.67 -6.50
CA ALA A 88 -11.17 -13.39 -6.72
C ALA A 88 -9.66 -13.48 -6.47
N TYR A 89 -9.24 -14.18 -5.40
CA TYR A 89 -7.82 -14.43 -5.14
C TYR A 89 -7.17 -15.34 -6.18
N ALA A 90 -7.86 -16.39 -6.66
CA ALA A 90 -7.35 -17.22 -7.75
C ALA A 90 -7.15 -16.40 -9.04
N THR A 91 -8.06 -15.47 -9.33
CA THR A 91 -7.93 -14.53 -10.45
C THR A 91 -6.76 -13.57 -10.23
N TYR A 92 -6.64 -13.00 -9.03
CA TYR A 92 -5.54 -12.10 -8.66
C TYR A 92 -4.18 -12.79 -8.80
N ASP A 93 -4.02 -14.01 -8.25
CA ASP A 93 -2.78 -14.78 -8.34
C ASP A 93 -2.40 -15.10 -9.79
N ARG A 94 -3.39 -15.43 -10.62
CA ARG A 94 -3.18 -15.63 -12.06
C ARG A 94 -2.66 -14.35 -12.73
N LEU A 95 -3.23 -13.19 -12.41
CA LEU A 95 -2.81 -11.90 -12.98
C LEU A 95 -1.41 -11.51 -12.50
N VAL A 96 -1.10 -11.69 -11.22
CA VAL A 96 0.25 -11.45 -10.66
C VAL A 96 1.29 -12.34 -11.35
N ARG A 97 0.93 -13.60 -11.61
CA ARG A 97 1.81 -14.52 -12.33
C ARG A 97 2.06 -14.05 -13.77
N GLN A 98 1.00 -13.65 -14.48
CA GLN A 98 1.09 -13.14 -15.86
C GLN A 98 1.97 -11.88 -15.94
N ASP A 99 1.80 -10.94 -15.01
CA ASP A 99 2.62 -9.73 -14.95
C ASP A 99 4.11 -10.07 -14.73
N LYS A 100 4.41 -10.98 -13.79
CA LYS A 100 5.78 -11.43 -13.54
C LYS A 100 6.42 -12.12 -14.75
N GLU A 101 5.66 -12.94 -15.45
CA GLU A 101 6.12 -13.62 -16.67
C GLU A 101 6.38 -12.61 -17.80
N ALA A 102 5.46 -11.64 -17.99
CA ALA A 102 5.62 -10.57 -18.96
C ALA A 102 6.83 -9.68 -18.66
N LEU A 103 7.03 -9.31 -17.39
CA LEU A 103 8.19 -8.53 -16.95
C LEU A 103 9.51 -9.28 -17.20
N ARG A 104 9.54 -10.59 -16.95
CA ARG A 104 10.73 -11.43 -17.22
C ARG A 104 11.02 -11.48 -18.72
N ALA A 105 9.99 -11.69 -19.55
CA ALA A 105 10.15 -11.71 -21.00
C ALA A 105 10.67 -10.37 -21.54
N ALA A 106 10.07 -9.26 -21.12
CA ALA A 106 10.50 -7.92 -21.52
C ALA A 106 11.96 -7.61 -21.11
N ARG A 107 12.37 -8.05 -19.90
CA ARG A 107 13.77 -7.91 -19.45
C ARG A 107 14.73 -8.74 -20.29
N LEU A 108 14.37 -9.97 -20.63
CA LEU A 108 15.20 -10.84 -21.47
C LEU A 108 15.39 -10.22 -22.85
N GLU A 109 14.31 -9.77 -23.49
CA GLU A 109 14.36 -9.08 -24.79
C GLU A 109 15.27 -7.85 -24.76
N LYS A 110 15.17 -7.05 -23.69
CA LYS A 110 16.05 -5.89 -23.52
C LYS A 110 17.53 -6.27 -23.44
N ILE A 111 17.85 -7.37 -22.74
CA ILE A 111 19.24 -7.86 -22.63
C ILE A 111 19.74 -8.38 -23.98
N LEU A 112 18.93 -9.18 -24.68
CA LEU A 112 19.29 -9.71 -25.99
C LEU A 112 19.49 -8.60 -27.02
N GLY A 113 18.60 -7.61 -27.05
CA GLY A 113 18.75 -6.43 -27.89
C GLY A 113 20.00 -5.63 -27.55
N ALA A 114 20.31 -5.44 -26.26
CA ALA A 114 21.55 -4.78 -25.84
C ALA A 114 22.80 -5.54 -26.29
N ILE A 115 22.79 -6.88 -26.22
CA ILE A 115 23.89 -7.70 -26.74
C ILE A 115 24.01 -7.52 -28.25
N GLN A 116 22.92 -7.69 -29.00
CA GLN A 116 22.92 -7.58 -30.46
C GLN A 116 23.45 -6.23 -30.94
N ASN A 117 22.97 -5.13 -30.36
CA ASN A 117 23.37 -3.77 -30.74
C ASN A 117 24.86 -3.49 -30.50
N ASN A 118 25.50 -4.22 -29.57
CA ASN A 118 26.91 -4.02 -29.24
C ASN A 118 27.85 -5.04 -29.91
N LEU A 119 27.34 -6.10 -30.52
CA LEU A 119 28.18 -7.14 -31.16
C LEU A 119 29.01 -6.61 -32.32
N GLU A 120 28.50 -5.63 -33.08
CA GLU A 120 29.24 -5.01 -34.19
C GLU A 120 30.36 -4.10 -33.69
N GLN A 121 30.16 -3.43 -32.55
CA GLN A 121 31.11 -2.46 -31.99
C GLN A 121 32.13 -3.11 -31.05
N ILE A 122 31.81 -4.28 -30.49
CA ILE A 122 32.66 -5.03 -29.56
C ILE A 122 32.78 -6.47 -30.06
N PRO A 123 33.66 -6.75 -31.04
CA PRO A 123 33.79 -8.08 -31.63
C PRO A 123 34.15 -9.18 -30.61
N GLU A 124 34.92 -8.85 -29.56
CA GLU A 124 35.32 -9.79 -28.51
C GLU A 124 34.15 -10.19 -27.59
N LEU A 125 33.03 -9.46 -27.62
CA LEU A 125 31.85 -9.73 -26.81
C LEU A 125 31.31 -11.13 -27.09
N LYS A 126 31.30 -11.55 -28.36
CA LYS A 126 30.84 -12.87 -28.77
C LYS A 126 31.65 -13.99 -28.12
N ASP A 127 32.98 -13.90 -28.19
CA ASP A 127 33.88 -14.92 -27.64
C ASP A 127 33.89 -14.94 -26.11
N ARG A 128 33.66 -13.78 -25.47
CA ARG A 128 33.48 -13.70 -24.02
C ARG A 128 32.15 -14.29 -23.58
N LEU A 129 31.05 -14.02 -24.28
CA LEU A 129 29.75 -14.62 -23.99
C LEU A 129 29.78 -16.14 -24.12
N ARG A 130 30.44 -16.65 -25.17
CA ARG A 130 30.60 -18.11 -25.38
C ARG A 130 31.31 -18.77 -24.19
N ARG A 131 32.46 -18.22 -23.79
CA ARG A 131 33.22 -18.72 -22.62
C ARG A 131 32.42 -18.63 -21.31
N LEU A 132 31.57 -17.62 -21.17
CA LEU A 132 30.73 -17.45 -20.00
C LEU A 132 29.65 -18.54 -19.92
N VAL A 133 29.02 -18.88 -21.05
CA VAL A 133 28.05 -19.98 -21.15
C VAL A 133 28.72 -21.34 -20.94
N ASP A 134 29.90 -21.56 -21.50
CA ASP A 134 30.67 -22.81 -21.31
C ASP A 134 31.05 -23.06 -19.83
N GLY A 135 31.08 -22.01 -19.01
CA GLY A 135 31.33 -22.08 -17.57
C GLY A 135 30.10 -22.34 -16.69
N TRP A 136 28.89 -22.35 -17.28
CA TRP A 136 27.66 -22.69 -16.54
C TRP A 136 27.51 -24.21 -16.47
N LYS A 137 27.65 -24.77 -15.27
CA LYS A 137 27.29 -26.16 -14.96
C LYS A 137 25.80 -26.29 -14.66
#